data_AF-A0A935DM41-F1
#
_entry.id   AF-A0A935DM41-F1
#
_cell.length_a   1.000
_cell.length_b   1.000
_cell.length_c   1.000
_cell.angle_alpha   90.00
_cell.angle_beta   90.00
_cell.angle_gamma   90.00
#
_symmetry.space_group_name_H-M   'P 1'
#
loop_
_entity.id
_entity.type
_entity.pdbx_description
1 polymer ?
#
loop_
_entity_poly.entity_id
_entity_poly.type
_entity_poly.pdbx_seq_one_letter_code
_entity_poly.pdbx_strand_id
1 'polypeptide(L)'
;MSAPRDLDERGRGLVAGVWAFRARSEREAASRFERLAAQLEAEDAAAVVVAMAKRAEDDEVRHVEICAELAARYGHRGGAVASEPAGEIGPRSAGSRERLLYEVVAFCAVTESINSALMMVSHERATDPAVRSAVREILRDEVTHARLGWAHLAAERARGGGAGLAAGLPAMLSGTVRDDLFAPVDEALADPRLAGHGELPREVRVEVFARTLESVVFPGLEAHGVDASAGRAWLARARSGASGAIETVGGPRTSGRR
;
A
#
# COMPACT_ATOMS: atom_id res chain seq x y z
N MET A 1 10.49 -21.54 16.16
CA MET A 1 10.79 -22.17 14.86
C MET A 1 12.27 -21.98 14.54
N SER A 2 12.96 -22.97 13.98
CA SER A 2 14.39 -22.82 13.64
C SER A 2 14.60 -21.85 12.47
N ALA A 3 15.71 -21.12 12.50
CA ALA A 3 16.11 -20.21 11.43
C ALA A 3 16.43 -20.98 10.13
N PRO A 4 16.07 -20.45 8.95
CA PRO A 4 16.43 -21.08 7.67
C PRO A 4 17.94 -21.17 7.48
N ARG A 5 18.41 -22.29 6.93
CA ARG A 5 19.85 -22.63 6.80
C ARG A 5 20.43 -22.28 5.43
N ASP A 6 19.58 -21.96 4.47
CA ASP A 6 19.89 -21.61 3.09
C ASP A 6 20.29 -20.13 2.90
N LEU A 7 20.02 -19.30 3.90
CA LEU A 7 20.52 -17.92 4.01
C LEU A 7 21.71 -17.83 4.97
N ASP A 8 22.71 -17.03 4.60
CA ASP A 8 23.77 -16.60 5.53
C ASP A 8 23.26 -15.57 6.54
N GLU A 9 24.13 -15.12 7.45
CA GLU A 9 23.74 -14.15 8.48
C GLU A 9 23.24 -12.82 7.89
N ARG A 10 23.85 -12.35 6.80
CA ARG A 10 23.45 -11.12 6.12
C ARG A 10 22.07 -11.26 5.50
N GLY A 11 21.83 -12.34 4.76
CA GLY A 11 20.54 -12.65 4.14
C GLY A 11 19.43 -12.77 5.18
N ARG A 12 19.68 -13.45 6.31
CA ARG A 12 18.72 -13.50 7.41
C ARG A 12 18.43 -12.10 7.98
N GLY A 13 19.46 -11.27 8.16
CA GLY A 13 19.29 -9.89 8.63
C GLY A 13 18.42 -9.04 7.69
N LEU A 14 18.58 -9.19 6.37
CA LEU A 14 17.75 -8.50 5.37
C LEU A 14 16.29 -8.94 5.45
N VAL A 15 16.04 -10.25 5.46
CA VAL A 15 14.67 -10.80 5.57
C VAL A 15 14.03 -10.39 6.90
N ALA A 16 14.78 -10.45 8.01
CA ALA A 16 14.34 -9.96 9.31
C ALA A 16 13.89 -8.50 9.27
N GLY A 17 14.68 -7.63 8.60
CA GLY A 17 14.37 -6.22 8.41
C GLY A 17 13.09 -5.99 7.58
N VAL A 18 12.91 -6.74 6.50
CA VAL A 18 11.71 -6.68 5.64
C VAL A 18 10.45 -7.04 6.44
N TRP A 19 10.45 -8.15 7.16
CA TRP A 19 9.29 -8.57 7.96
C TRP A 19 9.03 -7.62 9.13
N ALA A 20 10.07 -7.07 9.76
CA ALA A 20 9.89 -6.06 10.79
C ALA A 20 9.29 -4.76 10.25
N PHE A 21 9.66 -4.37 9.02
CA PHE A 21 9.08 -3.23 8.33
C PHE A 21 7.61 -3.45 7.94
N ARG A 22 7.28 -4.66 7.48
CA ARG A 22 5.88 -5.05 7.24
C ARG A 22 5.07 -4.96 8.52
N ALA A 23 5.55 -5.54 9.62
CA ALA A 23 4.87 -5.44 10.92
C ALA A 23 4.57 -3.98 11.34
N ARG A 24 5.51 -3.05 11.08
CA ARG A 24 5.27 -1.60 11.29
C ARG A 24 4.19 -1.04 10.36
N SER A 25 4.23 -1.44 9.08
CA SER A 25 3.24 -1.01 8.08
C SER A 25 1.83 -1.53 8.45
N GLU A 26 1.70 -2.78 8.88
CA GLU A 26 0.39 -3.34 9.30
C GLU A 26 -0.15 -2.62 10.54
N ARG A 27 0.73 -2.20 11.46
CA ARG A 27 0.29 -1.43 12.62
C ARG A 27 -0.20 -0.03 12.24
N GLU A 28 0.46 0.60 11.27
CA GLU A 28 -0.03 1.86 10.70
C GLU A 28 -1.38 1.64 9.99
N ALA A 29 -1.52 0.54 9.24
CA ALA A 29 -2.76 0.16 8.56
C ALA A 29 -3.91 -0.08 9.56
N ALA A 30 -3.68 -0.78 10.67
CA ALA A 30 -4.66 -0.98 11.73
C ALA A 30 -5.18 0.37 12.27
N SER A 31 -4.28 1.29 12.62
CA SER A 31 -4.65 2.65 13.06
C SER A 31 -5.40 3.43 11.98
N ARG A 32 -5.05 3.24 10.71
CA ARG A 32 -5.77 3.84 9.58
C ARG A 32 -7.18 3.28 9.45
N PHE A 33 -7.37 1.97 9.52
CA PHE A 33 -8.69 1.34 9.45
C PHE A 33 -9.59 1.70 10.62
N GLU A 34 -9.06 1.78 11.84
CA GLU A 34 -9.78 2.28 13.03
C GLU A 34 -10.36 3.69 12.75
N ARG A 35 -9.51 4.61 12.28
CA ARG A 35 -9.93 5.98 11.92
C ARG A 35 -10.92 6.00 10.77
N LEU A 36 -10.66 5.24 9.69
CA LEU A 36 -11.53 5.19 8.53
C LEU A 36 -12.90 4.62 8.90
N ALA A 37 -12.97 3.60 9.75
CA ALA A 37 -14.24 3.06 10.24
C ALA A 37 -15.07 4.14 10.95
N ALA A 38 -14.45 4.90 11.87
CA ALA A 38 -15.13 6.00 12.56
C ALA A 38 -15.58 7.12 11.61
N GLN A 39 -14.75 7.50 10.63
CA GLN A 39 -15.09 8.54 9.64
C GLN A 39 -16.19 8.08 8.68
N LEU A 40 -16.17 6.82 8.24
CA LEU A 40 -17.20 6.22 7.40
C LEU A 40 -18.55 6.17 8.13
N GLU A 41 -18.56 5.88 9.43
CA GLU A 41 -19.77 5.96 10.25
C GLU A 41 -20.30 7.38 10.39
N ALA A 42 -19.41 8.34 10.69
CA ALA A 42 -19.78 9.75 10.83
C ALA A 42 -20.35 10.35 9.54
N GLU A 43 -19.89 9.88 8.38
CA GLU A 43 -20.36 10.28 7.06
C GLU A 43 -21.53 9.43 6.55
N ASP A 44 -22.17 8.59 7.36
CA ASP A 44 -23.32 7.75 6.95
C ASP A 44 -23.01 6.93 5.67
N ALA A 45 -21.80 6.35 5.62
CA ALA A 45 -21.41 5.45 4.55
C ALA A 45 -22.24 4.15 4.61
N ALA A 46 -22.24 3.39 3.51
CA ALA A 46 -22.96 2.11 3.47
C ALA A 46 -22.51 1.18 4.60
N ALA A 47 -23.47 0.61 5.34
CA ALA A 47 -23.21 -0.22 6.52
C ALA A 47 -22.25 -1.39 6.24
N VAL A 48 -22.30 -1.97 5.04
CA VAL A 48 -21.35 -3.01 4.62
C VAL A 48 -19.91 -2.51 4.54
N VAL A 49 -19.69 -1.28 4.06
CA VAL A 49 -18.35 -0.67 3.96
C VAL A 49 -17.79 -0.38 5.35
N VAL A 50 -18.62 0.13 6.25
CA VAL A 50 -18.26 0.32 7.66
C VAL A 50 -17.85 -1.00 8.31
N ALA A 51 -18.66 -2.05 8.14
CA ALA A 51 -18.36 -3.37 8.69
C ALA A 51 -17.06 -3.96 8.12
N MET A 52 -16.79 -3.75 6.83
CA MET A 52 -15.52 -4.15 6.22
C MET A 52 -14.32 -3.39 6.81
N ALA A 53 -14.45 -2.08 7.10
CA ALA A 53 -13.38 -1.29 7.71
C ALA A 53 -13.04 -1.76 9.12
N LYS A 54 -14.06 -2.03 9.94
CA LYS A 54 -13.88 -2.58 11.30
C LYS A 54 -13.22 -3.95 11.28
N ARG A 55 -13.62 -4.83 10.35
CA ARG A 55 -12.96 -6.13 10.18
C ARG A 55 -11.50 -5.96 9.73
N ALA A 56 -11.23 -5.03 8.83
CA ALA A 56 -9.88 -4.79 8.34
C ALA A 56 -8.94 -4.34 9.47
N GLU A 57 -9.41 -3.52 10.43
CA GLU A 57 -8.65 -3.20 11.64
C GLU A 57 -8.22 -4.47 12.41
N ASP A 58 -9.16 -5.38 12.69
CA ASP A 58 -8.88 -6.65 13.37
C ASP A 58 -7.92 -7.54 12.56
N ASP A 59 -8.06 -7.55 11.23
CA ASP A 59 -7.21 -8.30 10.33
C ASP A 59 -5.76 -7.77 10.38
N GLU A 60 -5.57 -6.45 10.35
CA GLU A 60 -4.24 -5.83 10.44
C GLU A 60 -3.55 -6.04 11.78
N VAL A 61 -4.30 -6.06 12.90
CA VAL A 61 -3.73 -6.41 14.21
C VAL A 61 -3.15 -7.83 14.18
N ARG A 62 -3.83 -8.79 13.54
CA ARG A 62 -3.27 -10.14 13.33
C ARG A 62 -2.07 -10.11 12.39
N HIS A 63 -2.10 -9.33 11.32
CA HIS A 63 -0.98 -9.22 10.38
C HIS A 63 0.31 -8.71 11.05
N VAL A 64 0.18 -7.78 12.02
CA VAL A 64 1.30 -7.33 12.85
C VAL A 64 1.98 -8.50 13.55
N GLU A 65 1.19 -9.39 14.17
CA GLU A 65 1.70 -10.56 14.90
C GLU A 65 2.42 -11.52 13.95
N ILE A 66 1.78 -11.88 12.84
CA ILE A 66 2.35 -12.76 11.81
C ILE A 66 3.70 -12.22 11.29
N CYS A 67 3.75 -10.93 10.95
CA CYS A 67 4.97 -10.30 10.46
C CYS A 67 6.06 -10.20 11.52
N ALA A 68 5.70 -9.89 12.76
CA ALA A 68 6.64 -9.81 13.88
C ALA A 68 7.24 -11.18 14.23
N GLU A 69 6.45 -12.25 14.19
CA GLU A 69 6.91 -13.62 14.40
C GLU A 69 7.91 -14.06 13.31
N LEU A 70 7.64 -13.75 12.05
CA LEU A 70 8.60 -14.00 10.97
C LEU A 70 9.87 -13.18 11.18
N ALA A 71 9.77 -11.89 11.47
CA ALA A 71 10.93 -11.05 11.75
C ALA A 71 11.82 -11.65 12.86
N ALA A 72 11.20 -12.08 13.98
CA ALA A 72 11.87 -12.72 15.09
C ALA A 72 12.54 -14.06 14.69
N ARG A 73 11.88 -14.87 13.86
CA ARG A 73 12.44 -16.13 13.34
C ARG A 73 13.73 -15.92 12.55
N TYR A 74 13.84 -14.81 11.83
CA TYR A 74 15.05 -14.44 11.08
C TYR A 74 16.10 -13.69 11.94
N GLY A 75 15.82 -13.45 13.22
CA GLY A 75 16.78 -12.86 14.17
C GLY A 75 16.55 -11.38 14.48
N HIS A 76 15.43 -10.78 14.06
CA HIS A 76 15.05 -9.45 14.52
C HIS A 76 14.82 -9.47 16.04
N ARG A 77 15.47 -8.55 16.76
CA ARG A 77 15.39 -8.44 18.22
C ARG A 77 14.49 -7.31 18.71
N GLY A 78 13.83 -6.59 17.81
CA GLY A 78 13.00 -5.44 18.17
C GLY A 78 11.78 -5.83 19.01
N GLY A 79 11.42 -4.95 19.95
CA GLY A 79 10.24 -5.08 20.81
C GLY A 79 8.96 -4.64 20.12
N ALA A 80 7.95 -4.25 20.92
CA ALA A 80 6.65 -3.81 20.42
C ALA A 80 6.80 -2.86 19.23
N VAL A 81 6.08 -3.19 18.15
CA VAL A 81 6.04 -2.38 16.95
C VAL A 81 5.36 -1.06 17.33
N ALA A 82 6.12 0.00 17.52
CA ALA A 82 5.55 1.34 17.63
C ALA A 82 5.30 1.87 16.22
N SER A 83 4.14 2.50 16.01
CA SER A 83 3.86 3.29 14.82
C SER A 83 3.13 4.55 15.25
N GLU A 84 3.46 5.67 14.62
CA GLU A 84 2.67 6.89 14.74
C GLU A 84 1.31 6.68 14.05
N PRO A 85 0.23 7.33 14.55
CA PRO A 85 -1.07 7.26 13.89
C PRO A 85 -0.96 7.68 12.42
N ALA A 86 -1.62 6.91 11.56
CA ALA A 86 -1.64 7.18 10.13
C ALA A 86 -2.24 8.56 9.84
N GLY A 87 -1.45 9.46 9.26
CA GLY A 87 -1.93 10.75 8.76
C GLY A 87 -3.02 10.58 7.70
N GLU A 88 -3.92 11.56 7.64
CA GLU A 88 -4.98 11.59 6.63
C GLU A 88 -4.42 11.92 5.24
N ILE A 89 -4.99 11.29 4.22
CA ILE A 89 -4.54 11.37 2.83
C ILE A 89 -5.58 12.13 2.01
N GLY A 90 -5.14 13.13 1.23
CA GLY A 90 -5.98 13.77 0.22
C GLY A 90 -5.88 15.30 0.20
N PRO A 91 -6.55 15.94 -0.76
CA PRO A 91 -6.47 17.38 -0.95
C PRO A 91 -7.01 18.13 0.27
N ARG A 92 -6.21 19.03 0.87
CA ARG A 92 -6.64 19.84 2.03
C ARG A 92 -7.80 20.79 1.74
N SER A 93 -8.01 21.12 0.47
CA SER A 93 -9.11 21.97 0.02
C SER A 93 -10.43 21.22 -0.19
N ALA A 94 -10.43 19.88 -0.11
CA ALA A 94 -11.63 19.07 -0.26
C ALA A 94 -12.47 19.07 1.02
N GLY A 95 -13.78 18.86 0.88
CA GLY A 95 -14.68 18.60 2.00
C GLY A 95 -14.32 17.28 2.71
N SER A 96 -14.86 17.08 3.92
CA SER A 96 -14.59 15.88 4.73
C SER A 96 -14.91 14.59 3.96
N ARG A 97 -16.07 14.54 3.33
CA ARG A 97 -16.54 13.39 2.54
C ARG A 97 -15.68 13.11 1.31
N GLU A 98 -15.36 14.14 0.52
CA GLU A 98 -14.50 13.97 -0.67
C GLU A 98 -13.08 13.54 -0.30
N ARG A 99 -12.57 14.04 0.83
CA ARG A 99 -11.25 13.66 1.35
C ARG A 99 -11.25 12.24 1.88
N LEU A 100 -12.30 11.82 2.59
CA LEU A 100 -12.50 10.44 3.02
C LEU A 100 -12.57 9.49 1.81
N LEU A 101 -13.36 9.83 0.79
CA LEU A 101 -13.43 9.06 -0.46
C LEU A 101 -12.05 8.97 -1.13
N TYR A 102 -11.30 10.08 -1.19
CA TYR A 102 -9.95 10.07 -1.73
C TYR A 102 -9.05 9.11 -0.97
N GLU A 103 -9.04 9.16 0.36
CA GLU A 103 -8.22 8.29 1.20
C GLU A 103 -8.60 6.82 1.05
N VAL A 104 -9.89 6.49 1.08
CA VAL A 104 -10.39 5.11 0.91
C VAL A 104 -10.05 4.57 -0.48
N VAL A 105 -10.09 5.40 -1.53
CA VAL A 105 -9.65 4.99 -2.88
C VAL A 105 -8.13 4.79 -2.90
N ALA A 106 -7.36 5.74 -2.38
CA ALA A 106 -5.90 5.70 -2.39
C ALA A 106 -5.35 4.49 -1.63
N PHE A 107 -5.85 4.29 -0.41
CA PHE A 107 -5.37 3.25 0.49
C PHE A 107 -6.03 1.91 0.11
N CYS A 108 -7.34 1.79 0.25
CA CYS A 108 -8.00 0.50 0.07
C CYS A 108 -8.06 0.08 -1.40
N ALA A 109 -8.60 0.90 -2.31
CA ALA A 109 -8.81 0.45 -3.70
C ALA A 109 -7.48 0.30 -4.47
N VAL A 110 -6.58 1.28 -4.37
CA VAL A 110 -5.33 1.32 -5.14
C VAL A 110 -4.22 0.53 -4.42
N THR A 111 -3.88 0.91 -3.19
CA THR A 111 -2.72 0.34 -2.48
C THR A 111 -2.95 -1.14 -2.15
N GLU A 112 -4.12 -1.53 -1.65
CA GLU A 112 -4.37 -2.95 -1.34
C GLU A 112 -4.56 -3.85 -2.55
N SER A 113 -5.01 -3.32 -3.70
CA SER A 113 -4.98 -4.08 -4.96
C SER A 113 -3.54 -4.38 -5.38
N ILE A 114 -2.63 -3.42 -5.21
CA ILE A 114 -1.20 -3.58 -5.52
C ILE A 114 -0.53 -4.53 -4.53
N ASN A 115 -0.77 -4.36 -3.23
CA ASN A 115 -0.25 -5.26 -2.20
C ASN A 115 -0.73 -6.70 -2.41
N SER A 116 -2.02 -6.89 -2.71
CA SER A 116 -2.58 -8.21 -3.06
C SER A 116 -1.83 -8.84 -4.23
N ALA A 117 -1.56 -8.08 -5.30
CA ALA A 117 -0.82 -8.58 -6.46
C ALA A 117 0.64 -8.94 -6.14
N LEU A 118 1.32 -8.12 -5.34
CA LEU A 118 2.68 -8.41 -4.86
C LEU A 118 2.69 -9.64 -3.95
N MET A 119 1.69 -9.80 -3.08
CA MET A 119 1.57 -10.94 -2.18
C MET A 119 1.27 -12.23 -2.94
N MET A 120 0.46 -12.19 -4.01
CA MET A 120 0.27 -13.33 -4.90
C MET A 120 1.60 -13.82 -5.49
N VAL A 121 2.40 -12.92 -6.06
CA VAL A 121 3.70 -13.29 -6.64
C VAL A 121 4.71 -13.73 -5.57
N SER A 122 4.68 -13.09 -4.38
CA SER A 122 5.50 -13.50 -3.23
C SER A 122 5.13 -14.92 -2.78
N HIS A 123 3.84 -15.25 -2.70
CA HIS A 123 3.36 -16.59 -2.35
C HIS A 123 3.79 -17.66 -3.36
N GLU A 124 3.72 -17.35 -4.66
CA GLU A 124 4.13 -18.27 -5.74
C GLU A 124 5.64 -18.57 -5.71
N ARG A 125 6.46 -17.60 -5.29
CA ARG A 125 7.92 -17.72 -5.24
C ARG A 125 8.46 -18.21 -3.89
N ALA A 126 7.67 -18.10 -2.82
CA ALA A 126 8.07 -18.53 -1.49
C ALA A 126 8.29 -20.05 -1.43
N THR A 127 9.50 -20.45 -1.03
CA THR A 127 9.89 -21.85 -0.81
C THR A 127 9.89 -22.21 0.67
N ASP A 128 10.09 -21.24 1.57
CA ASP A 128 9.97 -21.45 3.00
C ASP A 128 8.50 -21.68 3.40
N PRO A 129 8.15 -22.82 4.04
CA PRO A 129 6.76 -23.14 4.34
C PRO A 129 6.05 -22.15 5.27
N ALA A 130 6.77 -21.52 6.20
CA ALA A 130 6.17 -20.58 7.13
C ALA A 130 5.87 -19.25 6.44
N VAL A 131 6.80 -18.77 5.60
CA VAL A 131 6.57 -17.60 4.74
C VAL A 131 5.37 -17.85 3.83
N ARG A 132 5.33 -19.01 3.18
CA ARG A 132 4.21 -19.35 2.29
C ARG A 132 2.87 -19.39 3.02
N SER A 133 2.85 -19.88 4.27
CA SER A 133 1.65 -19.87 5.11
C SER A 133 1.23 -18.45 5.50
N ALA A 134 2.17 -17.64 5.98
CA ALA A 134 1.93 -16.25 6.39
C ALA A 134 1.42 -15.39 5.24
N VAL A 135 2.09 -15.41 4.09
CA VAL A 135 1.67 -14.64 2.91
C VAL A 135 0.29 -15.06 2.44
N ARG A 136 -0.04 -16.36 2.48
CA ARG A 136 -1.38 -16.85 2.12
C ARG A 136 -2.46 -16.34 3.07
N GLU A 137 -2.15 -16.27 4.35
CA GLU A 137 -3.09 -15.79 5.37
C GLU A 137 -3.38 -14.31 5.15
N ILE A 138 -2.34 -13.48 5.10
CA ILE A 138 -2.43 -12.04 4.85
C ILE A 138 -3.16 -11.76 3.53
N LEU A 139 -2.78 -12.43 2.43
CA LEU A 139 -3.39 -12.24 1.11
C LEU A 139 -4.92 -12.45 1.09
N ARG A 140 -5.47 -13.33 1.92
CA ARG A 140 -6.93 -13.56 1.96
C ARG A 140 -7.67 -12.32 2.46
N ASP A 141 -7.10 -11.63 3.44
CA ASP A 141 -7.68 -10.43 4.02
C ASP A 141 -7.40 -9.22 3.11
N GLU A 142 -6.22 -9.10 2.48
CA GLU A 142 -5.92 -7.98 1.55
C GLU A 142 -6.86 -7.87 0.36
N VAL A 143 -7.32 -9.00 -0.19
CA VAL A 143 -8.32 -8.98 -1.26
C VAL A 143 -9.64 -8.37 -0.78
N THR A 144 -9.99 -8.57 0.49
CA THR A 144 -11.18 -7.99 1.11
C THR A 144 -10.98 -6.50 1.40
N HIS A 145 -9.78 -6.09 1.83
CA HIS A 145 -9.41 -4.69 2.01
C HIS A 145 -9.48 -3.92 0.68
N ALA A 146 -8.98 -4.50 -0.41
CA ALA A 146 -9.11 -3.94 -1.75
C ALA A 146 -10.58 -3.73 -2.16
N ARG A 147 -11.41 -4.76 -1.92
CA ARG A 147 -12.86 -4.71 -2.22
C ARG A 147 -13.60 -3.62 -1.45
N LEU A 148 -13.17 -3.31 -0.22
CA LEU A 148 -13.74 -2.20 0.56
C LEU A 148 -13.65 -0.90 -0.22
N GLY A 149 -12.45 -0.58 -0.73
CA GLY A 149 -12.21 0.65 -1.48
C GLY A 149 -13.07 0.76 -2.72
N TRP A 150 -13.18 -0.33 -3.49
CA TRP A 150 -14.05 -0.39 -4.67
C TRP A 150 -15.53 -0.27 -4.33
N ALA A 151 -15.99 -0.91 -3.25
CA ALA A 151 -17.37 -0.82 -2.78
C ALA A 151 -17.74 0.60 -2.33
N HIS A 152 -16.84 1.27 -1.60
CA HIS A 152 -17.04 2.66 -1.19
C HIS A 152 -17.05 3.61 -2.39
N LEU A 153 -16.11 3.45 -3.33
CA LEU A 153 -16.09 4.22 -4.57
C LEU A 153 -17.41 4.07 -5.33
N ALA A 154 -17.90 2.85 -5.50
CA ALA A 154 -19.17 2.60 -6.19
C ALA A 154 -20.34 3.33 -5.51
N ALA A 155 -20.44 3.26 -4.18
CA ALA A 155 -21.48 3.90 -3.40
C ALA A 155 -21.44 5.44 -3.53
N GLU A 156 -20.26 6.05 -3.44
CA GLU A 156 -20.11 7.50 -3.55
C GLU A 156 -20.35 8.00 -4.98
N ARG A 157 -19.94 7.24 -6.00
CA ARG A 157 -20.21 7.57 -7.40
C ARG A 157 -21.70 7.53 -7.71
N ALA A 158 -22.46 6.60 -7.13
CA ALA A 158 -23.91 6.56 -7.25
C ALA A 158 -24.61 7.81 -6.65
N ARG A 159 -23.94 8.51 -5.72
CA ARG A 159 -24.39 9.77 -5.12
C ARG A 159 -23.88 11.02 -5.85
N GLY A 160 -23.13 10.85 -6.95
CA GLY A 160 -22.50 11.94 -7.69
C GLY A 160 -21.19 12.46 -7.10
N GLY A 161 -20.62 11.80 -6.08
CA GLY A 161 -19.36 12.18 -5.45
C GLY A 161 -18.13 11.87 -6.30
N GLY A 162 -16.95 12.29 -5.85
CA GLY A 162 -15.67 11.88 -6.45
C GLY A 162 -15.22 12.63 -7.71
N ALA A 163 -15.79 13.81 -8.00
CA ALA A 163 -15.42 14.62 -9.18
C ALA A 163 -13.91 14.98 -9.23
N GLY A 164 -13.26 15.11 -8.07
CA GLY A 164 -11.82 15.44 -7.97
C GLY A 164 -10.87 14.25 -8.10
N LEU A 165 -11.36 13.00 -8.15
CA LEU A 165 -10.50 11.81 -8.11
C LEU A 165 -9.56 11.72 -9.32
N ALA A 166 -10.07 11.99 -10.52
CA ALA A 166 -9.29 11.93 -11.76
C ALA A 166 -8.11 12.92 -11.74
N ALA A 167 -8.36 14.17 -11.30
CA ALA A 167 -7.33 15.20 -11.19
C ALA A 167 -6.29 14.86 -10.10
N GLY A 168 -6.71 14.19 -9.03
CA GLY A 168 -5.84 13.78 -7.94
C GLY A 168 -5.05 12.49 -8.19
N LEU A 169 -5.40 11.71 -9.22
CA LEU A 169 -4.83 10.38 -9.45
C LEU A 169 -3.28 10.38 -9.57
N PRO A 170 -2.62 11.32 -10.27
CA PRO A 170 -1.15 11.34 -10.29
C PRO A 170 -0.51 11.56 -8.92
N ALA A 171 -1.10 12.41 -8.08
CA ALA A 171 -0.63 12.66 -6.71
C ALA A 171 -0.90 11.43 -5.82
N MET A 172 -2.05 10.78 -6.00
CA MET A 172 -2.41 9.53 -5.34
C MET A 172 -1.38 8.44 -5.62
N LEU A 173 -1.08 8.20 -6.90
CA LEU A 173 -0.10 7.19 -7.32
C LEU A 173 1.31 7.51 -6.82
N SER A 174 1.70 8.79 -6.83
CA SER A 174 2.99 9.21 -6.27
C SER A 174 3.08 8.94 -4.76
N GLY A 175 1.97 9.04 -4.03
CA GLY A 175 1.92 8.71 -2.60
C GLY A 175 1.85 7.21 -2.30
N THR A 176 1.24 6.41 -3.19
CA THR A 176 1.20 4.94 -3.07
C THR A 176 2.57 4.31 -3.30
N VAL A 177 3.36 4.90 -4.20
CA VAL A 177 4.73 4.46 -4.42
C VAL A 177 5.59 5.02 -3.29
N ARG A 178 5.94 4.18 -2.33
CA ARG A 178 7.06 4.50 -1.43
C ARG A 178 8.31 4.71 -2.30
N ASP A 179 9.12 5.73 -1.98
CA ASP A 179 10.27 6.16 -2.78
C ASP A 179 11.22 5.00 -3.16
N ASP A 180 11.18 3.89 -2.42
CA ASP A 180 11.97 2.68 -2.61
C ASP A 180 11.56 1.82 -3.82
N LEU A 181 10.32 1.88 -4.31
CA LEU A 181 9.86 1.01 -5.41
C LEU A 181 10.60 1.30 -6.71
N PHE A 182 10.90 2.58 -6.97
CA PHE A 182 11.65 3.02 -8.15
C PHE A 182 13.09 3.45 -7.86
N ALA A 183 13.52 3.55 -6.60
CA ALA A 183 14.92 3.84 -6.27
C ALA A 183 15.87 2.72 -6.69
N PRO A 184 17.17 3.02 -6.90
CA PRO A 184 18.22 2.00 -7.01
C PRO A 184 18.26 1.11 -5.76
N VAL A 185 18.49 -0.19 -5.95
CA VAL A 185 18.46 -1.19 -4.88
C VAL A 185 19.88 -1.51 -4.45
N ASP A 186 20.08 -1.74 -3.15
CA ASP A 186 21.32 -2.33 -2.64
C ASP A 186 21.51 -3.71 -3.29
N GLU A 187 22.67 -3.97 -3.89
CA GLU A 187 23.02 -5.25 -4.53
C GLU A 187 22.72 -6.48 -3.61
N ALA A 188 22.74 -6.29 -2.29
CA ALA A 188 22.41 -7.33 -1.33
C ALA A 188 20.94 -7.79 -1.37
N LEU A 189 20.02 -6.90 -1.75
CA LEU A 189 18.60 -7.23 -1.94
C LEU A 189 18.34 -7.90 -3.32
N ALA A 190 19.36 -8.02 -4.17
CA ALA A 190 19.29 -8.75 -5.43
C ALA A 190 19.60 -10.25 -5.29
N ASP A 191 19.88 -10.76 -4.07
CA ASP A 191 20.09 -12.20 -3.85
C ASP A 191 18.80 -12.99 -4.20
N PRO A 192 18.82 -13.85 -5.23
CA PRO A 192 17.63 -14.57 -5.68
C PRO A 192 17.01 -15.47 -4.61
N ARG A 193 17.79 -15.88 -3.60
CA ARG A 193 17.29 -16.73 -2.49
C ARG A 193 16.26 -16.01 -1.64
N LEU A 194 16.33 -14.67 -1.54
CA LEU A 194 15.40 -13.87 -0.73
C LEU A 194 13.94 -14.00 -1.19
N ALA A 195 13.71 -14.30 -2.48
CA ALA A 195 12.38 -14.57 -3.02
C ALA A 195 11.72 -15.80 -2.37
N GLY A 196 12.52 -16.82 -2.02
CA GLY A 196 12.07 -17.98 -1.26
C GLY A 196 11.55 -17.63 0.14
N HIS A 197 11.92 -16.45 0.64
CA HIS A 197 11.58 -15.94 1.97
C HIS A 197 10.67 -14.69 1.93
N GLY A 198 10.05 -14.43 0.78
CA GLY A 198 8.96 -13.45 0.63
C GLY A 198 9.37 -12.08 0.10
N GLU A 199 10.65 -11.86 -0.15
CA GLU A 199 11.17 -10.60 -0.71
C GLU A 199 11.35 -10.68 -2.22
N LEU A 200 10.64 -9.82 -2.95
CA LEU A 200 10.64 -9.84 -4.41
C LEU A 200 11.75 -8.93 -4.98
N PRO A 201 12.48 -9.38 -6.01
CA PRO A 201 13.39 -8.50 -6.75
C PRO A 201 12.66 -7.26 -7.27
N ARG A 202 13.35 -6.11 -7.33
CA ARG A 202 12.70 -4.84 -7.68
C ARG A 202 12.08 -4.87 -9.07
N GLU A 203 12.74 -5.46 -10.05
CA GLU A 203 12.21 -5.59 -11.41
C GLU A 203 10.85 -6.30 -11.41
N VAL A 204 10.68 -7.30 -10.55
CA VAL A 204 9.41 -8.00 -10.36
C VAL A 204 8.40 -7.11 -9.66
N ARG A 205 8.79 -6.39 -8.60
CA ARG A 205 7.90 -5.45 -7.90
C ARG A 205 7.38 -4.35 -8.84
N VAL A 206 8.25 -3.78 -9.67
CA VAL A 206 7.92 -2.76 -10.67
C VAL A 206 7.00 -3.33 -11.76
N GLU A 207 7.29 -4.53 -12.26
CA GLU A 207 6.44 -5.19 -13.25
C GLU A 207 5.03 -5.45 -12.71
N VAL A 208 4.93 -6.05 -11.51
CA VAL A 208 3.65 -6.35 -10.85
C VAL A 208 2.88 -5.05 -10.58
N PHE A 209 3.55 -4.02 -10.06
CA PHE A 209 2.94 -2.71 -9.84
C PHE A 209 2.33 -2.14 -11.12
N ALA A 210 3.11 -2.05 -12.20
CA ALA A 210 2.65 -1.49 -13.47
C ALA A 210 1.48 -2.32 -14.05
N ARG A 211 1.61 -3.64 -14.03
CA ARG A 211 0.57 -4.56 -14.51
C ARG A 211 -0.71 -4.42 -13.70
N THR A 212 -0.65 -4.32 -12.38
CA THR A 212 -1.84 -4.14 -11.53
C THR A 212 -2.52 -2.81 -11.81
N LEU A 213 -1.76 -1.74 -12.03
CA LEU A 213 -2.35 -0.47 -12.45
C LEU A 213 -3.10 -0.60 -13.78
N GLU A 214 -2.47 -1.22 -14.78
CA GLU A 214 -3.01 -1.33 -16.13
C GLU A 214 -4.21 -2.29 -16.23
N SER A 215 -4.23 -3.36 -15.42
CA SER A 215 -5.23 -4.44 -15.53
C SER A 215 -6.32 -4.42 -14.46
N VAL A 216 -6.09 -3.74 -13.33
CA VAL A 216 -7.05 -3.70 -12.21
C VAL A 216 -7.43 -2.26 -11.89
N VAL A 217 -6.46 -1.42 -11.54
CA VAL A 217 -6.77 -0.10 -10.96
C VAL A 217 -7.39 0.83 -12.00
N PHE A 218 -6.75 1.04 -13.16
CA PHE A 218 -7.29 1.94 -14.17
C PHE A 218 -8.63 1.45 -14.74
N PRO A 219 -8.79 0.16 -15.13
CA PRO A 219 -10.10 -0.33 -15.55
C PRO A 219 -11.17 -0.22 -14.46
N GLY A 220 -10.83 -0.46 -13.19
CA GLY A 220 -11.74 -0.33 -12.06
C GLY A 220 -12.21 1.12 -11.86
N LEU A 221 -11.29 2.08 -11.91
CA LEU A 221 -11.61 3.51 -11.86
C LEU A 221 -12.52 3.92 -13.03
N GLU A 222 -12.17 3.50 -14.24
CA GLU A 222 -12.94 3.79 -15.47
C GLU A 222 -14.35 3.19 -15.41
N ALA A 223 -14.50 1.97 -14.88
CA ALA A 223 -15.79 1.31 -14.67
C ALA A 223 -16.71 2.08 -13.70
N HIS A 224 -16.12 2.89 -12.81
CA HIS A 224 -16.84 3.79 -11.90
C HIS A 224 -16.86 5.25 -12.39
N GLY A 225 -16.52 5.48 -13.66
CA GLY A 225 -16.59 6.78 -14.31
C GLY A 225 -15.53 7.78 -13.82
N VAL A 226 -14.39 7.31 -13.34
CA VAL A 226 -13.21 8.12 -13.03
C VAL A 226 -12.21 7.99 -14.18
N ASP A 227 -11.89 9.10 -14.84
CA ASP A 227 -10.91 9.09 -15.94
C ASP A 227 -9.50 8.77 -15.41
N ALA A 228 -8.90 7.71 -15.94
CA ALA A 228 -7.57 7.24 -15.57
C ALA A 228 -6.45 7.74 -16.52
N SER A 229 -6.77 8.56 -17.53
CA SER A 229 -5.81 9.04 -18.53
C SER A 229 -4.57 9.69 -17.93
N ALA A 230 -4.76 10.56 -16.92
CA ALA A 230 -3.67 11.22 -16.19
C ALA A 230 -2.81 10.22 -15.40
N GLY A 231 -3.42 9.16 -14.84
CA GLY A 231 -2.72 8.08 -14.15
C GLY A 231 -1.85 7.25 -15.10
N ARG A 232 -2.37 6.91 -16.29
CA ARG A 232 -1.60 6.23 -17.34
C ARG A 232 -0.41 7.07 -17.81
N ALA A 233 -0.62 8.37 -18.01
CA ALA A 233 0.45 9.29 -18.37
C ALA A 233 1.53 9.40 -17.26
N TRP A 234 1.12 9.39 -15.99
CA TRP A 234 2.04 9.33 -14.87
C TRP A 234 2.86 8.02 -14.86
N LEU A 235 2.21 6.86 -15.07
CA LEU A 235 2.89 5.56 -15.08
C LEU A 235 3.93 5.47 -16.21
N ALA A 236 3.60 6.00 -17.40
CA ALA A 236 4.53 6.06 -18.52
C ALA A 236 5.80 6.87 -18.19
N ARG A 237 5.66 7.99 -17.48
CA ARG A 237 6.81 8.81 -17.02
C ARG A 237 7.61 8.12 -15.92
N ALA A 238 6.93 7.49 -14.96
CA ALA A 238 7.59 6.76 -13.88
C ALA A 238 8.46 5.61 -14.44
N ARG A 239 7.96 4.88 -15.45
CA ARG A 239 8.69 3.79 -16.11
C ARG A 239 9.88 4.25 -16.95
N SER A 240 9.84 5.47 -17.50
CA SER A 240 10.95 6.01 -18.30
C SER A 240 12.06 6.65 -17.45
N GLY A 241 11.92 6.67 -16.12
CA GLY A 241 12.85 7.35 -15.22
C GLY A 241 12.82 8.88 -15.34
N ALA A 242 11.82 9.42 -16.05
CA ALA A 242 11.60 10.85 -16.14
C ALA A 242 10.92 11.34 -14.85
N SER A 243 11.68 11.41 -13.76
CA SER A 243 11.27 12.13 -12.55
C SER A 243 11.26 13.63 -12.85
N GLY A 244 10.20 14.10 -13.48
CA GLY A 244 9.86 15.52 -13.47
C GLY A 244 9.47 15.89 -12.06
N ALA A 245 10.30 16.71 -11.40
CA ALA A 245 9.96 17.41 -10.19
C ALA A 245 8.54 17.98 -10.35
N ILE A 246 7.60 17.52 -9.52
CA ILE A 246 6.34 18.21 -9.34
C ILE A 246 6.72 19.52 -8.66
N GLU A 247 6.72 20.61 -9.43
CA GLU A 247 6.85 21.96 -8.90
C GLU A 247 5.80 22.13 -7.81
N THR A 248 6.28 22.28 -6.58
CA THR A 248 5.49 22.83 -5.48
C THR A 248 4.96 24.19 -5.95
N VAL A 249 3.64 24.29 -6.11
CA VAL A 249 2.97 25.56 -6.42
C VAL A 249 3.43 26.62 -5.42
N GLY A 250 4.01 27.70 -5.96
CA GLY A 250 4.87 28.63 -5.25
C GLY A 250 4.21 29.43 -4.13
N GLY A 251 4.96 29.59 -3.04
CA GLY A 251 4.85 30.74 -2.13
C GLY A 251 5.89 31.81 -2.52
N PRO A 252 5.59 33.10 -2.33
CA PRO A 252 6.39 34.19 -2.91
C PRO A 252 7.78 34.29 -2.27
N ARG A 253 8.82 34.38 -3.12
CA ARG A 253 10.16 34.79 -2.70
C ARG A 253 10.12 36.26 -2.31
N THR A 254 10.17 36.56 -1.01
CA THR A 254 10.53 37.90 -0.56
C THR A 254 12.05 38.02 -0.54
N SER A 255 12.60 38.56 -1.62
CA SER A 255 13.93 39.16 -1.63
C SER A 255 13.89 40.49 -0.87
N GLY A 256 14.78 40.70 0.10
CA GLY A 256 14.91 42.00 0.75
C GLY A 256 16.07 42.06 1.74
N ARG A 257 17.26 42.35 1.24
CA ARG A 257 18.41 42.81 2.03
C ARG A 257 18.03 44.04 2.87
N ARG A 258 18.45 44.07 4.13
CA ARG A 258 19.51 44.97 4.65
C ARG A 258 20.06 44.39 5.94
#